data_AF-A0A519QNR2-F1
#
_entry.id   AF-A0A519QNR2-F1
#
_cell.length_a   1.000
_cell.length_b   1.000
_cell.length_c   1.000
_cell.angle_alpha   90.00
_cell.angle_beta   90.00
_cell.angle_gamma   90.00
#
_symmetry.space_group_name_H-M   'P 1'
#
loop_
_entity.id
_entity.type
_entity.pdbx_description
1 polymer ?
#
loop_
_entity_poly.entity_id
_entity_poly.type
_entity_poly.pdbx_seq_one_letter_code
_entity_poly.pdbx_strand_id
1 'polypeptide(L)'
;MSTKIVHLKTQMRVRGGNEFVQFVSRLLTGEADIAPYKNRVGGYEFLFFESLPDLVEKIKQKEEEGGLSRLIAGYSWPWISKEDKSKFDIHLDGISLQWNAVNEDWINSKNAVNEVGCIHTTQGYDLNYAGIIFGKEITYNPISNEIEIVKDNYFDRNGKSSIKDLSELKSYILNIYKTIMLRGIKGTFVYAADKNLREYLRSKIPSATQSMPANNEPVELVPFENAIPLYDLRVAAGNFSEPHSIQDLQWVAYYGLSKLSEDLFACKVFGKSMNKIIPDGSTCLFKKYKGGSREGQIVLVQHTSIQDSDFGSGFTVKEYHSIKNQNGDSWSHQSITLKQLSTEDSYQDIILKESELIDLKVVGIFQKVM
;
A
#
# COMPACT_ATOMS: atom_id res chain seq x y z
N MET A 1 -24.60 -2.28 48.74
CA MET A 1 -24.00 -1.85 47.47
C MET A 1 -24.40 -2.85 46.41
N SER A 2 -25.22 -2.47 45.42
CA SER A 2 -25.58 -3.35 44.32
C SER A 2 -24.57 -3.17 43.18
N THR A 3 -23.84 -4.24 42.86
CA THR A 3 -22.96 -4.25 41.70
C THR A 3 -23.81 -4.25 40.44
N LYS A 4 -23.67 -3.20 39.62
CA LYS A 4 -24.39 -3.07 38.35
C LYS A 4 -23.45 -3.53 37.24
N ILE A 5 -23.75 -4.68 36.64
CA ILE A 5 -23.02 -5.19 35.48
C ILE A 5 -23.50 -4.40 34.25
N VAL A 6 -22.60 -3.64 33.65
CA VAL A 6 -22.87 -2.88 32.42
C VAL A 6 -22.07 -3.50 31.29
N HIS A 7 -22.77 -4.06 30.31
CA HIS A 7 -22.15 -4.56 29.09
C HIS A 7 -21.97 -3.41 28.10
N LEU A 8 -20.72 -3.04 27.82
CA LEU A 8 -20.38 -2.11 26.76
C LEU A 8 -20.66 -2.79 25.41
N LYS A 9 -21.72 -2.36 24.73
CA LYS A 9 -22.19 -2.98 23.47
C LYS A 9 -21.43 -2.51 22.22
N THR A 10 -20.69 -1.40 22.30
CA THR A 10 -20.12 -0.73 21.13
C THR A 10 -18.65 -0.39 21.33
N GLN A 11 -17.78 -0.95 20.50
CA GLN A 11 -16.36 -0.59 20.45
C GLN A 11 -16.18 0.57 19.46
N MET A 12 -16.21 1.80 19.96
CA MET A 12 -16.17 3.05 19.17
C MET A 12 -14.80 3.37 18.52
N ARG A 13 -13.79 2.51 18.70
CA ARG A 13 -12.39 2.86 18.37
C ARG A 13 -11.99 2.51 16.94
N VAL A 14 -12.52 1.43 16.38
CA VAL A 14 -12.18 0.99 15.02
C VAL A 14 -13.13 1.66 14.03
N ARG A 15 -12.59 2.39 13.05
CA ARG A 15 -13.44 3.11 12.06
C ARG A 15 -14.25 2.19 11.16
N GLY A 16 -13.85 0.91 11.05
CA GLY A 16 -14.65 -0.14 10.38
C GLY A 16 -15.96 -0.48 11.10
N GLY A 17 -16.19 0.09 12.29
CA GLY A 17 -17.46 -0.04 13.02
C GLY A 17 -17.78 -1.45 13.48
N ASN A 18 -19.04 -1.64 13.90
CA ASN A 18 -19.50 -2.92 14.41
C ASN A 18 -19.53 -4.02 13.33
N GLU A 19 -19.72 -3.66 12.07
CA GLU A 19 -19.69 -4.61 10.94
C GLU A 19 -18.32 -5.27 10.79
N PHE A 20 -17.23 -4.50 10.91
CA PHE A 20 -15.89 -5.07 10.90
C PHE A 20 -15.63 -5.98 12.10
N VAL A 21 -16.04 -5.57 13.31
CA VAL A 21 -15.88 -6.39 14.53
C VAL A 21 -16.62 -7.72 14.41
N GLN A 22 -17.86 -7.69 13.88
CA GLN A 22 -18.64 -8.88 13.61
C GLN A 22 -18.00 -9.73 12.52
N PHE A 23 -17.53 -9.12 11.43
CA PHE A 23 -16.82 -9.82 10.37
C PHE A 23 -15.59 -10.57 10.89
N VAL A 24 -14.69 -9.90 11.63
CA VAL A 24 -13.49 -10.52 12.22
C VAL A 24 -13.87 -11.68 13.14
N SER A 25 -14.94 -11.52 13.93
CA SER A 25 -15.41 -12.59 14.80
C SER A 25 -15.85 -13.83 14.01
N ARG A 26 -16.64 -13.63 12.94
CA ARG A 26 -17.13 -14.73 12.09
C ARG A 26 -16.03 -15.37 11.23
N LEU A 27 -15.08 -14.55 10.78
CA LEU A 27 -13.88 -15.00 10.08
C LEU A 27 -13.06 -15.96 10.93
N LEU A 28 -12.87 -15.64 12.22
CA LEU A 28 -12.06 -16.45 13.13
C LEU A 28 -12.81 -17.65 13.71
N THR A 29 -14.14 -17.63 13.75
CA THR A 29 -14.94 -18.81 14.13
C THR A 29 -15.13 -19.79 12.98
N GLY A 30 -14.74 -19.43 11.77
CA GLY A 30 -14.83 -20.32 10.60
C GLY A 30 -16.25 -20.48 10.07
N GLU A 31 -17.12 -19.47 10.21
CA GLU A 31 -18.47 -19.54 9.64
C GLU A 31 -18.41 -19.72 8.11
N ALA A 32 -18.99 -20.81 7.60
CA ALA A 32 -18.85 -21.23 6.20
C ALA A 32 -19.41 -20.19 5.21
N ASP A 33 -20.54 -19.57 5.57
CA ASP A 33 -21.31 -18.68 4.69
C ASP A 33 -20.97 -17.19 4.85
N ILE A 34 -19.82 -16.84 5.44
CA ILE A 34 -19.43 -15.43 5.50
C ILE A 34 -19.18 -14.92 4.07
N ALA A 35 -19.95 -13.90 3.68
CA ALA A 35 -19.67 -13.16 2.46
C ALA A 35 -18.31 -12.45 2.59
N PRO A 36 -17.55 -12.31 1.49
CA PRO A 36 -16.31 -11.54 1.52
C PRO A 36 -16.54 -10.13 2.07
N TYR A 37 -15.58 -9.64 2.86
CA TYR A 37 -15.66 -8.29 3.40
C TYR A 37 -15.65 -7.28 2.24
N LYS A 38 -16.67 -6.43 2.18
CA LYS A 38 -16.70 -5.32 1.23
C LYS A 38 -15.88 -4.17 1.82
N ASN A 39 -14.80 -3.79 1.15
CA ASN A 39 -13.97 -2.67 1.57
C ASN A 39 -14.79 -1.37 1.57
N ARG A 40 -14.43 -0.39 2.42
CA ARG A 40 -14.92 1.01 2.41
C ARG A 40 -16.23 1.38 3.13
N VAL A 41 -16.71 0.62 4.11
CA VAL A 41 -17.65 1.22 5.08
C VAL A 41 -16.85 2.17 5.98
N GLY A 42 -17.07 3.49 5.84
CA GLY A 42 -16.47 4.51 6.72
C GLY A 42 -14.97 4.81 6.50
N GLY A 43 -14.39 4.43 5.36
CA GLY A 43 -12.99 4.70 5.03
C GLY A 43 -11.97 3.83 5.78
N TYR A 44 -12.41 2.70 6.34
CA TYR A 44 -11.53 1.69 6.94
C TYR A 44 -10.92 0.79 5.87
N GLU A 45 -9.60 0.58 5.94
CA GLU A 45 -8.88 -0.28 4.99
C GLU A 45 -8.68 -1.68 5.60
N PHE A 46 -9.27 -2.70 4.97
CA PHE A 46 -9.03 -4.09 5.35
C PHE A 46 -8.62 -4.91 4.13
N LEU A 47 -7.34 -5.30 4.08
CA LEU A 47 -6.71 -5.89 2.90
C LEU A 47 -5.88 -7.13 3.23
N PHE A 48 -5.90 -8.09 2.31
CA PHE A 48 -5.06 -9.27 2.33
C PHE A 48 -3.84 -9.09 1.43
N PHE A 49 -2.66 -9.48 1.92
CA PHE A 49 -1.40 -9.43 1.20
C PHE A 49 -0.91 -10.84 0.88
N GLU A 50 -0.59 -11.08 -0.39
CA GLU A 50 -0.02 -12.36 -0.85
C GLU A 50 1.46 -12.51 -0.49
N SER A 51 2.15 -11.38 -0.32
CA SER A 51 3.58 -11.24 -0.03
C SER A 51 3.78 -10.57 1.32
N LEU A 52 4.59 -11.19 2.19
CA LEU A 52 4.99 -10.59 3.46
C LEU A 52 5.87 -9.35 3.25
N PRO A 53 6.85 -9.33 2.32
CA PRO A 53 7.58 -8.10 1.96
C PRO A 53 6.66 -6.91 1.67
N ASP A 54 5.60 -7.12 0.89
CA ASP A 54 4.66 -6.07 0.50
C ASP A 54 3.88 -5.55 1.72
N LEU A 55 3.48 -6.46 2.63
CA LEU A 55 2.85 -6.08 3.89
C LEU A 55 3.79 -5.22 4.76
N VAL A 56 5.06 -5.62 4.87
CA VAL A 56 6.08 -4.91 5.66
C VAL A 56 6.31 -3.51 5.09
N GLU A 57 6.51 -3.41 3.78
CA GLU A 57 6.65 -2.13 3.08
C GLU A 57 5.41 -1.25 3.27
N LYS A 58 4.21 -1.85 3.17
CA LYS A 58 2.96 -1.11 3.39
C LYS A 58 2.87 -0.50 4.78
N ILE A 59 3.26 -1.25 5.81
CA ILE A 59 3.23 -0.74 7.19
C ILE A 59 4.26 0.37 7.39
N LYS A 60 5.46 0.24 6.80
CA LYS A 60 6.47 1.31 6.81
C LYS A 60 5.95 2.59 6.14
N GLN A 61 5.30 2.44 4.99
CA GLN A 61 4.65 3.56 4.30
C GLN A 61 3.61 4.26 5.20
N LYS A 62 2.74 3.48 5.86
CA LYS A 62 1.74 4.04 6.79
C LYS A 62 2.36 4.69 8.03
N GLU A 63 3.50 4.19 8.48
CA GLU A 63 4.27 4.83 9.56
C GLU A 63 4.78 6.21 9.13
N GLU A 64 5.32 6.34 7.93
CA GLU A 64 5.78 7.62 7.39
C GLU A 64 4.63 8.62 7.18
N GLU A 65 3.46 8.14 6.72
CA GLU A 65 2.28 8.97 6.45
C GLU A 65 1.63 9.54 7.72
N GLY A 66 1.65 8.81 8.84
CA GLY A 66 0.88 9.21 10.02
C GLY A 66 1.28 8.60 11.36
N GLY A 67 2.39 7.86 11.41
CA GLY A 67 2.89 7.20 12.62
C GLY A 67 1.98 6.09 13.16
N LEU A 68 2.40 5.45 14.26
CA LEU A 68 1.67 4.40 14.97
C LEU A 68 1.15 3.26 14.08
N SER A 69 1.95 2.82 13.12
CA SER A 69 1.67 1.68 12.24
C SER A 69 2.66 0.56 12.53
N ARG A 70 2.18 -0.62 12.96
CA ARG A 70 3.06 -1.68 13.49
C ARG A 70 2.73 -3.04 12.89
N LEU A 71 3.75 -3.87 12.76
CA LEU A 71 3.61 -5.30 12.48
C LEU A 71 3.38 -6.05 13.79
N ILE A 72 2.45 -6.99 13.78
CA ILE A 72 2.07 -7.81 14.92
C ILE A 72 1.86 -9.23 14.42
N ALA A 73 2.29 -10.22 15.20
CA ALA A 73 2.08 -11.62 14.89
C ALA A 73 1.57 -12.42 16.09
N GLY A 74 0.99 -13.59 15.82
CA GLY A 74 0.84 -14.63 16.83
C GLY A 74 2.17 -15.33 17.13
N TYR A 75 2.23 -16.09 18.23
CA TYR A 75 3.47 -16.68 18.74
C TYR A 75 3.90 -17.94 17.99
N SER A 76 4.22 -17.80 16.71
CA SER A 76 4.63 -18.90 15.84
C SER A 76 6.11 -19.26 15.88
N TRP A 77 6.93 -18.38 16.46
CA TRP A 77 8.37 -18.47 16.36
C TRP A 77 9.03 -18.37 17.75
N PRO A 78 10.10 -19.13 17.99
CA PRO A 78 10.98 -18.91 19.14
C PRO A 78 11.53 -17.49 19.14
N TRP A 79 11.75 -16.93 20.33
CA TRP A 79 12.31 -15.59 20.49
C TRP A 79 13.81 -15.66 20.82
N ILE A 80 14.61 -15.94 19.80
CA ILE A 80 16.07 -16.10 19.90
C ILE A 80 16.80 -14.75 19.96
N SER A 81 16.21 -13.68 19.42
CA SER A 81 16.76 -12.32 19.47
C SER A 81 16.62 -11.65 20.85
N LYS A 82 15.92 -12.32 21.79
CA LYS A 82 15.74 -11.81 23.15
C LYS A 82 17.08 -11.60 23.85
N GLU A 83 17.98 -12.56 23.71
CA GLU A 83 19.32 -12.56 24.33
C GLU A 83 20.41 -12.05 23.38
N ASP A 84 20.22 -12.20 22.07
CA ASP A 84 21.18 -11.79 21.04
C ASP A 84 20.51 -10.98 19.92
N LYS A 85 20.67 -9.66 19.99
CA LYS A 85 20.04 -8.71 19.05
C LYS A 85 20.56 -8.80 17.61
N SER A 86 21.60 -9.59 17.34
CA SER A 86 22.07 -9.85 15.97
C SER A 86 21.25 -10.92 15.23
N LYS A 87 20.45 -11.70 15.96
CA LYS A 87 19.67 -12.82 15.40
C LYS A 87 18.28 -12.39 14.96
N PHE A 88 17.75 -13.05 13.94
CA PHE A 88 16.37 -12.89 13.47
C PHE A 88 15.50 -14.04 13.96
N ASP A 89 14.26 -13.76 14.37
CA ASP A 89 13.36 -14.75 14.95
C ASP A 89 12.46 -15.41 13.91
N ILE A 90 12.03 -14.61 12.93
CA ILE A 90 11.00 -14.96 11.97
C ILE A 90 11.67 -14.97 10.59
N HIS A 91 11.77 -16.16 10.00
CA HIS A 91 12.21 -16.34 8.62
C HIS A 91 11.02 -16.81 7.78
N LEU A 92 10.51 -15.92 6.94
CA LEU A 92 9.32 -16.18 6.14
C LEU A 92 9.35 -15.37 4.86
N ASP A 93 8.94 -16.00 3.75
CA ASP A 93 8.76 -15.32 2.46
C ASP A 93 10.00 -14.55 1.96
N GLY A 94 11.17 -15.15 2.15
CA GLY A 94 12.46 -14.58 1.73
C GLY A 94 12.99 -13.44 2.60
N ILE A 95 12.28 -13.03 3.65
CA ILE A 95 12.73 -11.98 4.58
C ILE A 95 12.93 -12.51 5.99
N SER A 96 13.67 -11.73 6.78
CA SER A 96 13.98 -12.03 8.18
C SER A 96 13.52 -10.87 9.06
N LEU A 97 12.74 -11.17 10.09
CA LEU A 97 12.20 -10.19 11.03
C LEU A 97 12.58 -10.55 12.47
N GLN A 98 12.64 -9.54 13.33
CA GLN A 98 12.88 -9.67 14.76
C GLN A 98 11.60 -9.40 15.54
N TRP A 99 11.38 -10.13 16.62
CA TRP A 99 10.45 -9.73 17.67
C TRP A 99 10.89 -8.41 18.31
N ASN A 100 9.94 -7.73 18.95
CA ASN A 100 10.15 -6.49 19.68
C ASN A 100 11.40 -6.51 20.58
N ALA A 101 12.24 -5.48 20.56
CA ALA A 101 13.46 -5.48 21.36
C ALA A 101 13.20 -5.16 22.85
N VAL A 102 12.18 -4.34 23.12
CA VAL A 102 11.75 -3.89 24.45
C VAL A 102 10.32 -4.36 24.73
N ASN A 103 9.99 -4.61 26.00
CA ASN A 103 8.63 -5.02 26.39
C ASN A 103 7.75 -3.83 26.74
N GLU A 104 8.30 -2.86 27.46
CA GLU A 104 7.59 -1.66 27.88
C GLU A 104 7.65 -0.61 26.78
N ASP A 105 6.50 0.00 26.50
CA ASP A 105 6.32 1.08 25.53
C ASP A 105 6.94 0.82 24.14
N TRP A 106 7.00 -0.45 23.73
CA TRP A 106 7.57 -0.86 22.44
C TRP A 106 6.98 -0.09 21.26
N ILE A 107 5.68 0.17 21.29
CA ILE A 107 4.97 0.88 20.22
C ILE A 107 5.60 2.25 19.93
N ASN A 108 6.11 2.94 20.93
CA ASN A 108 6.73 4.27 20.78
C ASN A 108 8.25 4.21 20.59
N SER A 109 8.85 3.02 20.61
CA SER A 109 10.29 2.88 20.41
C SER A 109 10.69 3.19 18.97
N LYS A 110 11.87 3.79 18.79
CA LYS A 110 12.34 4.28 17.46
C LYS A 110 12.44 3.18 16.41
N ASN A 111 12.72 1.94 16.81
CA ASN A 111 12.89 0.81 15.89
C ASN A 111 11.64 -0.06 15.74
N ALA A 112 10.53 0.29 16.40
CA ALA A 112 9.32 -0.54 16.44
C ALA A 112 8.74 -0.88 15.07
N VAL A 113 8.92 0.02 14.08
CA VAL A 113 8.44 -0.20 12.70
C VAL A 113 9.20 -1.33 11.97
N ASN A 114 10.42 -1.64 12.39
CA ASN A 114 11.23 -2.73 11.82
C ASN A 114 11.12 -4.04 12.61
N GLU A 115 10.36 -4.03 13.70
CA GLU A 115 10.18 -5.16 14.60
C GLU A 115 8.74 -5.67 14.53
N VAL A 116 8.53 -6.90 15.01
CA VAL A 116 7.22 -7.51 15.11
C VAL A 116 6.79 -7.54 16.56
N GLY A 117 5.61 -7.00 16.84
CA GLY A 117 5.00 -7.03 18.15
C GLY A 117 4.13 -8.26 18.37
N CYS A 118 3.63 -8.39 19.58
CA CYS A 118 2.69 -9.42 19.98
C CYS A 118 1.51 -8.80 20.74
N ILE A 119 0.59 -9.65 21.22
CA ILE A 119 -0.55 -9.18 22.01
C ILE A 119 -0.13 -8.45 23.29
N HIS A 120 0.98 -8.82 23.94
CA HIS A 120 1.42 -8.19 25.19
C HIS A 120 2.02 -6.80 24.97
N THR A 121 2.75 -6.60 23.87
CA THR A 121 3.39 -5.30 23.57
C THR A 121 2.44 -4.32 22.90
N THR A 122 1.25 -4.79 22.52
CA THR A 122 0.19 -3.98 21.89
C THR A 122 -1.01 -3.76 22.81
N GLN A 123 -0.94 -4.26 24.05
CA GLN A 123 -2.02 -4.14 25.01
C GLN A 123 -2.21 -2.69 25.45
N GLY A 124 -3.43 -2.18 25.32
CA GLY A 124 -3.80 -0.83 25.77
C GLY A 124 -3.55 0.28 24.75
N TYR A 125 -2.93 -0.02 23.62
CA TYR A 125 -2.73 0.93 22.52
C TYR A 125 -3.72 0.67 21.40
N ASP A 126 -4.06 1.75 20.71
CA ASP A 126 -4.73 1.70 19.41
C ASP A 126 -3.72 2.20 18.36
N LEU A 127 -3.64 1.50 17.23
CA LEU A 127 -2.72 1.80 16.14
C LEU A 127 -3.45 2.54 15.02
N ASN A 128 -2.76 3.37 14.24
CA ASN A 128 -3.33 3.88 13.01
C ASN A 128 -3.59 2.73 12.04
N TYR A 129 -2.56 1.91 11.79
CA TYR A 129 -2.64 0.70 10.99
C TYR A 129 -1.97 -0.48 11.69
N ALA A 130 -2.56 -1.66 11.57
CA ALA A 130 -1.98 -2.89 12.10
C ALA A 130 -1.71 -3.87 10.95
N GLY A 131 -0.47 -4.33 10.82
CA GLY A 131 -0.11 -5.42 9.91
C GLY A 131 -0.06 -6.73 10.69
N ILE A 132 -0.97 -7.64 10.39
CA ILE A 132 -1.16 -8.89 11.14
C ILE A 132 -0.60 -10.06 10.35
N ILE A 133 0.37 -10.73 10.95
CA ILE A 133 0.97 -11.95 10.42
C ILE A 133 0.34 -13.13 11.15
N PHE A 134 -0.46 -13.92 10.42
CA PHE A 134 -0.90 -15.23 10.87
C PHE A 134 0.24 -16.22 10.68
N GLY A 135 0.73 -16.76 11.79
CA GLY A 135 1.80 -17.74 11.79
C GLY A 135 1.36 -19.16 11.42
N LYS A 136 2.27 -20.11 11.61
CA LYS A 136 2.10 -21.55 11.37
C LYS A 136 1.43 -22.30 12.54
N GLU A 137 1.10 -21.62 13.64
CA GLU A 137 0.34 -22.17 14.77
C GLU A 137 -1.16 -22.22 14.51
N ILE A 138 -1.61 -21.65 13.39
CA ILE A 138 -3.00 -21.54 12.99
C ILE A 138 -3.11 -21.91 11.50
N THR A 139 -4.06 -22.76 11.18
CA THR A 139 -4.31 -23.26 9.82
C THR A 139 -5.81 -23.34 9.55
N TYR A 140 -6.19 -23.60 8.31
CA TYR A 140 -7.58 -23.85 7.92
C TYR A 140 -7.70 -25.28 7.38
N ASN A 141 -8.72 -26.00 7.83
CA ASN A 141 -9.05 -27.32 7.32
C ASN A 141 -10.20 -27.19 6.31
N PRO A 142 -9.93 -27.38 5.00
CA PRO A 142 -10.95 -27.24 3.96
C PRO A 142 -11.98 -28.38 3.94
N ILE A 143 -11.75 -29.47 4.68
CA ILE A 143 -12.69 -30.60 4.77
C ILE A 143 -13.74 -30.32 5.84
N SER A 144 -13.30 -29.91 7.04
CA SER A 144 -14.20 -29.56 8.14
C SER A 144 -14.72 -28.12 8.05
N ASN A 145 -14.15 -27.30 7.17
CA ASN A 145 -14.39 -25.86 7.05
C ASN A 145 -14.08 -25.06 8.32
N GLU A 146 -13.14 -25.53 9.13
CA GLU A 146 -12.79 -24.90 10.40
C GLU A 146 -11.35 -24.41 10.45
N ILE A 147 -11.12 -23.38 11.26
CA ILE A 147 -9.77 -23.02 11.69
C ILE A 147 -9.27 -24.04 12.72
N GLU A 148 -8.05 -24.52 12.55
CA GLU A 148 -7.36 -25.43 13.46
C GLU A 148 -6.08 -24.79 13.98
N ILE A 149 -5.56 -25.32 15.08
CA ILE A 149 -4.30 -24.86 15.68
C ILE A 149 -3.26 -25.96 15.69
N VAL A 150 -2.01 -25.56 15.44
CA VAL A 150 -0.84 -26.45 15.47
C VAL A 150 -0.06 -26.14 16.74
N LYS A 151 -0.37 -26.85 17.83
CA LYS A 151 0.20 -26.62 19.17
C LYS A 151 1.73 -26.61 19.20
N ASP A 152 2.37 -27.42 18.37
CA ASP A 152 3.83 -27.52 18.31
C ASP A 152 4.48 -26.25 17.76
N ASN A 153 3.76 -25.51 16.92
CA ASN A 153 4.19 -24.23 16.38
C ASN A 153 3.81 -23.05 17.31
N TYR A 154 3.20 -23.30 18.47
CA TYR A 154 2.89 -22.25 19.44
C TYR A 154 3.99 -22.13 20.51
N PHE A 155 4.61 -20.95 20.59
CA PHE A 155 5.80 -20.68 21.41
C PHE A 155 5.58 -19.69 22.56
N ASP A 156 4.35 -19.24 22.81
CA ASP A 156 4.07 -18.49 24.04
C ASP A 156 4.16 -19.42 25.25
N ARG A 157 5.11 -19.12 26.14
CA ARG A 157 5.33 -19.91 27.37
C ARG A 157 4.15 -19.81 28.33
N ASN A 158 3.47 -18.67 28.39
CA ASN A 158 2.38 -18.45 29.33
C ASN A 158 1.11 -19.20 28.90
N GLY A 159 0.73 -19.09 27.63
CA GLY A 159 -0.38 -19.86 27.06
C GLY A 159 -0.11 -21.37 27.05
N LYS A 160 1.11 -21.81 26.69
CA LYS A 160 1.44 -23.23 26.56
C LYS A 160 1.52 -23.99 27.88
N SER A 161 1.85 -23.31 28.98
CA SER A 161 1.98 -23.94 30.32
C SER A 161 0.67 -23.98 31.10
N SER A 162 -0.21 -23.00 30.89
CA SER A 162 -1.48 -22.89 31.60
C SER A 162 -2.61 -23.69 30.95
N ILE A 163 -2.61 -23.84 29.61
CA ILE A 163 -3.70 -24.47 28.86
C ILE A 163 -3.31 -25.89 28.42
N LYS A 164 -4.00 -26.89 28.96
CA LYS A 164 -3.75 -28.31 28.64
C LYS A 164 -4.65 -28.83 27.52
N ASP A 165 -5.87 -28.31 27.43
CA ASP A 165 -6.87 -28.72 26.44
C ASP A 165 -6.65 -28.02 25.09
N LEU A 166 -6.84 -28.74 23.99
CA LEU A 166 -6.61 -28.21 22.64
C LEU A 166 -7.71 -27.22 22.23
N SER A 167 -8.96 -27.42 22.65
CA SER A 167 -10.08 -26.52 22.32
C SER A 167 -9.98 -25.20 23.08
N GLU A 168 -9.53 -25.26 24.35
CA GLU A 168 -9.19 -24.07 25.13
C GLU A 168 -8.03 -23.29 24.49
N LEU A 169 -6.99 -23.99 24.02
CA LEU A 169 -5.86 -23.36 23.33
C LEU A 169 -6.29 -22.72 22.00
N LYS A 170 -7.17 -23.40 21.24
CA LYS A 170 -7.77 -22.86 20.00
C LYS A 170 -8.48 -21.54 20.31
N SER A 171 -9.36 -21.55 21.31
CA SER A 171 -10.11 -20.36 21.74
C SER A 171 -9.17 -19.23 22.18
N TYR A 172 -8.10 -19.55 22.90
CA TYR A 172 -7.09 -18.59 23.33
C TYR A 172 -6.36 -17.93 22.16
N ILE A 173 -5.87 -18.72 21.20
CA ILE A 173 -5.17 -18.23 20.01
C ILE A 173 -6.12 -17.39 19.13
N LEU A 174 -7.35 -17.84 18.90
CA LEU A 174 -8.35 -17.08 18.14
C LEU A 174 -8.67 -15.73 18.80
N ASN A 175 -8.76 -15.68 20.13
CA ASN A 175 -8.96 -14.42 20.86
C ASN A 175 -7.77 -13.47 20.75
N ILE A 176 -6.54 -14.00 20.68
CA ILE A 176 -5.34 -13.20 20.40
C ILE A 176 -5.47 -12.54 19.03
N TYR A 177 -5.73 -13.33 17.98
CA TYR A 177 -5.89 -12.83 16.61
C TYR A 177 -7.03 -11.82 16.50
N LYS A 178 -8.19 -12.13 17.09
CA LYS A 178 -9.32 -11.18 17.16
C LYS A 178 -8.89 -9.87 17.79
N THR A 179 -8.16 -9.91 18.89
CA THR A 179 -7.75 -8.70 19.60
C THR A 179 -6.77 -7.87 18.77
N ILE A 180 -5.73 -8.48 18.18
CA ILE A 180 -4.72 -7.74 17.40
C ILE A 180 -5.28 -7.22 16.08
N MET A 181 -6.20 -7.94 15.42
CA MET A 181 -6.86 -7.46 14.18
C MET A 181 -7.74 -6.23 14.42
N LEU A 182 -8.25 -6.04 15.63
CA LEU A 182 -9.07 -4.91 16.02
C LEU A 182 -8.25 -3.73 16.60
N ARG A 183 -6.91 -3.78 16.54
CA ARG A 183 -6.03 -2.69 17.02
C ARG A 183 -5.92 -1.52 16.03
N GLY A 184 -6.07 -1.79 14.73
CA GLY A 184 -6.01 -0.75 13.70
C GLY A 184 -7.26 0.11 13.71
N ILE A 185 -7.10 1.42 13.93
CA ILE A 185 -8.19 2.42 13.90
C ILE A 185 -8.57 2.74 12.46
N LYS A 186 -7.59 2.93 11.58
CA LYS A 186 -7.80 3.32 10.17
C LYS A 186 -7.75 2.13 9.22
N GLY A 187 -7.00 1.08 9.57
CA GLY A 187 -6.99 -0.13 8.78
C GLY A 187 -6.21 -1.28 9.41
N THR A 188 -6.48 -2.48 8.90
CA THR A 188 -5.78 -3.72 9.25
C THR A 188 -5.38 -4.44 7.98
N PHE A 189 -4.13 -4.85 7.88
CA PHE A 189 -3.59 -5.59 6.76
C PHE A 189 -3.20 -6.98 7.21
N VAL A 190 -3.46 -8.00 6.39
CA VAL A 190 -3.35 -9.40 6.82
C VAL A 190 -2.47 -10.18 5.86
N TYR A 191 -1.59 -11.01 6.42
CA TYR A 191 -0.81 -12.02 5.72
C TYR A 191 -0.92 -13.35 6.46
N ALA A 192 -0.86 -14.48 5.75
CA ALA A 192 -0.83 -15.81 6.36
C ALA A 192 0.32 -16.68 5.86
N ALA A 193 1.04 -17.26 6.82
CA ALA A 193 2.16 -18.17 6.59
C ALA A 193 1.71 -19.55 6.09
N ASP A 194 0.60 -20.05 6.65
CA ASP A 194 0.02 -21.34 6.25
C ASP A 194 -0.76 -21.22 4.93
N LYS A 195 -0.60 -22.21 4.04
CA LYS A 195 -1.20 -22.19 2.71
C LYS A 195 -2.72 -22.30 2.75
N ASN A 196 -3.28 -23.20 3.57
CA ASN A 196 -4.73 -23.38 3.59
C ASN A 196 -5.41 -22.16 4.22
N LEU A 197 -4.82 -21.62 5.28
CA LEU A 197 -5.31 -20.39 5.89
C LEU A 197 -5.20 -19.20 4.93
N ARG A 198 -4.11 -19.10 4.15
CA ARG A 198 -3.95 -18.11 3.09
C ARG A 198 -5.10 -18.18 2.09
N GLU A 199 -5.41 -19.35 1.54
CA GLU A 199 -6.51 -19.51 0.58
C GLU A 199 -7.86 -19.13 1.19
N TYR A 200 -8.11 -19.55 2.44
CA TYR A 200 -9.32 -19.17 3.17
C TYR A 200 -9.44 -17.65 3.32
N LEU A 201 -8.41 -16.99 3.88
CA LEU A 201 -8.41 -15.55 4.10
C LEU A 201 -8.51 -14.77 2.79
N ARG A 202 -7.78 -15.19 1.75
CA ARG A 202 -7.84 -14.61 0.39
C ARG A 202 -9.24 -14.65 -0.19
N SER A 203 -10.02 -15.70 0.09
CA SER A 203 -11.41 -15.80 -0.38
C SER A 203 -12.38 -14.87 0.36
N LYS A 204 -12.03 -14.42 1.58
CA LYS A 204 -12.92 -13.65 2.45
C LYS A 204 -12.50 -12.18 2.61
N ILE A 205 -11.26 -11.84 2.29
CA ILE A 205 -10.68 -10.50 2.45
C ILE A 205 -10.22 -9.98 1.08
N PRO A 206 -10.53 -8.72 0.72
CA PRO A 206 -10.05 -8.13 -0.53
C PRO A 206 -8.52 -8.15 -0.63
N SER A 207 -7.98 -8.64 -1.74
CA SER A 207 -6.53 -8.67 -1.97
C SER A 207 -5.96 -7.28 -2.29
N ALA A 208 -4.77 -6.98 -1.77
CA ALA A 208 -4.02 -5.77 -2.05
C ALA A 208 -3.39 -5.75 -3.45
N THR A 209 -3.13 -6.93 -4.03
CA THR A 209 -2.49 -7.11 -5.35
C THR A 209 -3.49 -7.15 -6.50
N GLN A 210 -4.79 -7.29 -6.20
CA GLN A 210 -5.82 -7.01 -7.18
C GLN A 210 -5.94 -5.50 -7.35
N SER A 211 -5.36 -4.97 -8.44
CA SER A 211 -6.11 -3.98 -9.21
C SER A 211 -7.52 -4.57 -9.38
N MET A 212 -8.50 -3.97 -8.72
CA MET A 212 -9.84 -4.52 -8.58
C MET A 212 -10.31 -5.19 -9.88
N PRO A 213 -10.72 -6.48 -9.89
CA PRO A 213 -11.57 -6.94 -10.96
C PRO A 213 -12.87 -6.15 -10.83
N ALA A 214 -13.13 -5.34 -11.86
CA ALA A 214 -14.41 -4.72 -12.11
C ALA A 214 -15.52 -5.77 -11.97
N ASN A 215 -16.33 -5.67 -10.93
CA ASN A 215 -17.64 -6.32 -10.87
C ASN A 215 -18.65 -5.34 -10.27
N ASN A 216 -19.13 -4.47 -11.16
CA ASN A 216 -20.53 -4.09 -11.38
C ASN A 216 -21.43 -3.86 -10.15
N GLU A 217 -21.04 -2.96 -9.28
CA GLU A 217 -21.93 -1.82 -9.06
C GLU A 217 -21.20 -0.59 -9.61
N PRO A 218 -21.85 0.28 -10.40
CA PRO A 218 -21.22 1.52 -10.83
C PRO A 218 -20.90 2.32 -9.58
N VAL A 219 -19.63 2.28 -9.15
CA VAL A 219 -19.11 3.29 -8.25
C VAL A 219 -19.22 4.58 -9.04
N GLU A 220 -20.21 5.39 -8.70
CA GLU A 220 -20.37 6.71 -9.29
C GLU A 220 -19.03 7.43 -9.14
N LEU A 221 -18.42 7.74 -10.29
CA LEU A 221 -17.16 8.46 -10.30
C LEU A 221 -17.48 9.91 -9.96
N VAL A 222 -17.12 10.30 -8.75
CA VAL A 222 -17.24 11.66 -8.25
C VAL A 222 -15.88 12.33 -8.44
N PRO A 223 -15.80 13.34 -9.34
CA PRO A 223 -14.58 14.10 -9.61
C PRO A 223 -13.84 14.53 -8.35
N PHE A 224 -12.57 14.15 -8.24
CA PHE A 224 -11.67 14.50 -7.12
C PHE A 224 -12.09 14.01 -5.73
N GLU A 225 -13.12 13.16 -5.62
CA GLU A 225 -13.47 12.46 -4.38
C GLU A 225 -13.07 10.99 -4.43
N ASN A 226 -13.34 10.31 -5.55
CA ASN A 226 -12.94 8.92 -5.77
C ASN A 226 -12.39 8.67 -7.18
N ALA A 227 -12.27 9.72 -8.00
CA ALA A 227 -11.84 9.64 -9.38
C ALA A 227 -10.93 10.83 -9.75
N ILE A 228 -10.03 10.60 -10.71
CA ILE A 228 -9.17 11.63 -11.31
C ILE A 228 -9.37 11.66 -12.83
N PRO A 229 -9.13 12.80 -13.49
CA PRO A 229 -9.21 12.88 -14.93
C PRO A 229 -8.14 11.99 -15.57
N LEU A 230 -8.55 11.22 -16.58
CA LEU A 230 -7.71 10.37 -17.40
C LEU A 230 -7.56 11.01 -18.78
N TYR A 231 -6.30 11.23 -19.18
CA TYR A 231 -5.95 11.73 -20.51
C TYR A 231 -5.29 10.62 -21.35
N ASP A 232 -5.74 10.43 -22.58
CA ASP A 232 -5.03 9.62 -23.58
C ASP A 232 -4.07 10.51 -24.36
N LEU A 233 -2.76 10.36 -24.09
CA LEU A 233 -1.72 11.18 -24.71
C LEU A 233 -1.61 10.95 -26.23
N ARG A 234 -2.13 9.84 -26.77
CA ARG A 234 -2.14 9.60 -28.23
C ARG A 234 -3.18 10.45 -28.95
N VAL A 235 -4.27 10.80 -28.27
CA VAL A 235 -5.31 11.70 -28.80
C VAL A 235 -4.82 13.16 -28.79
N ALA A 236 -3.95 13.50 -27.84
CA ALA A 236 -3.40 14.84 -27.63
C ALA A 236 -2.47 15.34 -28.75
N ALA A 237 -1.90 14.44 -29.57
CA ALA A 237 -1.05 14.80 -30.70
C ALA A 237 -1.79 15.50 -31.85
N GLY A 238 -3.14 15.44 -31.88
CA GLY A 238 -3.96 16.10 -32.89
C GLY A 238 -4.51 17.48 -32.48
N ASN A 239 -4.75 17.71 -31.19
CA ASN A 239 -5.13 19.01 -30.57
C ASN A 239 -5.47 18.76 -29.10
N PHE A 240 -4.54 18.99 -28.17
CA PHE A 240 -4.87 19.07 -26.74
C PHE A 240 -5.45 20.45 -26.44
N SER A 241 -6.73 20.68 -26.74
CA SER A 241 -7.46 21.77 -26.11
C SER A 241 -7.79 21.37 -24.68
N GLU A 242 -7.68 22.31 -23.73
CA GLU A 242 -8.29 22.11 -22.42
C GLU A 242 -9.76 21.74 -22.64
N PRO A 243 -10.28 20.70 -21.96
CA PRO A 243 -11.68 20.32 -22.10
C PRO A 243 -12.56 21.54 -21.82
N HIS A 244 -13.53 21.81 -22.70
CA HIS A 244 -14.44 22.94 -22.54
C HIS A 244 -15.34 22.77 -21.29
N SER A 245 -15.44 21.54 -20.74
CA SER A 245 -16.12 21.23 -19.49
C SER A 245 -15.57 19.99 -18.78
N ILE A 246 -15.77 19.88 -17.46
CA ILE A 246 -15.42 18.71 -16.61
C ILE A 246 -16.15 17.43 -17.06
N GLN A 247 -17.30 17.57 -17.73
CA GLN A 247 -18.16 16.47 -18.18
C GLN A 247 -17.60 15.73 -19.40
N ASP A 248 -16.71 16.36 -20.16
CA ASP A 248 -16.10 15.77 -21.37
C ASP A 248 -14.84 14.95 -21.06
N LEU A 249 -14.39 14.93 -19.81
CA LEU A 249 -13.21 14.19 -19.36
C LEU A 249 -13.55 12.72 -19.11
N GLN A 250 -12.67 11.83 -19.54
CA GLN A 250 -12.68 10.46 -19.03
C GLN A 250 -12.18 10.47 -17.59
N TRP A 251 -12.82 9.70 -16.71
CA TRP A 251 -12.46 9.60 -15.31
C TRP A 251 -11.99 8.18 -15.02
N VAL A 252 -10.93 8.06 -14.22
CA VAL A 252 -10.46 6.78 -13.69
C VAL A 252 -10.58 6.79 -12.18
N ALA A 253 -11.07 5.68 -11.63
CA ALA A 253 -11.15 5.51 -10.18
C ALA A 253 -9.76 5.63 -9.56
N TYR A 254 -9.65 6.46 -8.53
CA TYR A 254 -8.42 6.61 -7.76
C TYR A 254 -8.56 5.90 -6.43
N TYR A 255 -7.77 4.85 -6.25
CA TYR A 255 -7.76 4.04 -5.04
C TYR A 255 -6.54 4.32 -4.14
N GLY A 256 -5.79 5.39 -4.43
CA GLY A 256 -4.64 5.79 -3.63
C GLY A 256 -5.03 6.40 -2.28
N LEU A 257 -4.07 6.42 -1.36
CA LEU A 257 -4.27 6.80 0.05
C LEU A 257 -4.09 8.29 0.31
N SER A 258 -3.47 9.01 -0.63
CA SER A 258 -3.28 10.45 -0.55
C SER A 258 -4.59 11.16 -0.81
N LYS A 259 -4.82 12.28 -0.09
CA LYS A 259 -5.96 13.16 -0.37
C LYS A 259 -5.95 13.55 -1.85
N LEU A 260 -7.05 13.29 -2.54
CA LEU A 260 -7.24 13.74 -3.91
C LEU A 260 -7.20 15.27 -3.96
N SER A 261 -6.55 15.78 -5.01
CA SER A 261 -6.54 17.20 -5.31
C SER A 261 -6.77 17.40 -6.81
N GLU A 262 -7.24 18.59 -7.18
CA GLU A 262 -7.42 19.02 -8.57
C GLU A 262 -6.12 19.09 -9.38
N ASP A 263 -4.99 18.89 -8.69
CA ASP A 263 -3.67 18.81 -9.30
C ASP A 263 -3.32 17.39 -9.74
N LEU A 264 -4.06 16.36 -9.33
CA LEU A 264 -3.80 14.99 -9.74
C LEU A 264 -4.54 14.65 -11.03
N PHE A 265 -3.84 13.97 -11.93
CA PHE A 265 -4.41 13.44 -13.16
C PHE A 265 -3.69 12.16 -13.58
N ALA A 266 -4.38 11.32 -14.34
CA ALA A 266 -3.83 10.10 -14.91
C ALA A 266 -3.57 10.27 -16.41
N CYS A 267 -2.50 9.67 -16.90
CA CYS A 267 -2.24 9.53 -18.32
C CYS A 267 -1.91 8.08 -18.66
N LYS A 268 -2.43 7.58 -19.77
CA LYS A 268 -1.94 6.31 -20.31
C LYS A 268 -0.63 6.54 -21.06
N VAL A 269 0.42 5.87 -20.59
CA VAL A 269 1.79 5.97 -21.11
C VAL A 269 2.06 4.75 -21.97
N PHE A 270 2.53 4.97 -23.19
CA PHE A 270 2.93 3.94 -24.13
C PHE A 270 4.37 4.16 -24.54
N GLY A 271 5.08 3.08 -24.85
CA GLY A 271 6.50 3.13 -25.16
C GLY A 271 7.37 2.45 -24.14
N LYS A 272 8.60 2.19 -24.56
CA LYS A 272 9.62 1.52 -23.75
C LYS A 272 10.77 2.44 -23.36
N SER A 273 10.72 3.71 -23.77
CA SER A 273 11.74 4.69 -23.46
C SER A 273 11.97 4.90 -21.94
N MET A 274 10.98 4.55 -21.11
CA MET A 274 11.02 4.69 -19.63
C MET A 274 10.85 3.34 -18.90
N ASN A 275 11.00 2.20 -19.58
CA ASN A 275 10.63 0.88 -19.06
C ASN A 275 11.39 0.40 -17.81
N LYS A 276 12.49 1.07 -17.41
CA LYS A 276 13.14 0.82 -16.11
C LYS A 276 12.27 1.25 -14.92
N ILE A 277 11.37 2.21 -15.12
CA ILE A 277 10.50 2.78 -14.08
C ILE A 277 9.02 2.66 -14.44
N ILE A 278 8.66 2.83 -15.71
CA ILE A 278 7.28 2.85 -16.21
C ILE A 278 7.13 1.78 -17.31
N PRO A 279 6.50 0.64 -17.02
CA PRO A 279 6.21 -0.39 -18.03
C PRO A 279 5.34 0.16 -19.17
N ASP A 280 5.52 -0.39 -20.37
CA ASP A 280 4.71 -0.02 -21.55
C ASP A 280 3.21 -0.28 -21.30
N GLY A 281 2.37 0.66 -21.73
CA GLY A 281 0.91 0.60 -21.58
C GLY A 281 0.37 0.99 -20.20
N SER A 282 1.23 1.40 -19.27
CA SER A 282 0.87 1.75 -17.89
C SER A 282 -0.03 3.00 -17.79
N THR A 283 -1.01 2.98 -16.89
CA THR A 283 -1.69 4.20 -16.43
C THR A 283 -0.85 4.85 -15.35
N CYS A 284 -0.39 6.07 -15.58
CA CYS A 284 0.51 6.78 -14.68
C CYS A 284 -0.19 7.95 -14.01
N LEU A 285 0.03 8.09 -12.70
CA LEU A 285 -0.42 9.22 -11.90
C LEU A 285 0.59 10.37 -12.01
N PHE A 286 0.11 11.56 -12.34
CA PHE A 286 0.86 12.80 -12.38
C PHE A 286 0.26 13.84 -11.44
N LYS A 287 1.12 14.75 -10.96
CA LYS A 287 0.71 15.97 -10.29
C LYS A 287 1.04 17.18 -11.17
N LYS A 288 0.08 18.08 -11.40
CA LYS A 288 0.25 19.31 -12.17
C LYS A 288 1.46 20.09 -11.65
N TYR A 289 2.34 20.46 -12.56
CA TYR A 289 3.52 21.22 -12.21
C TYR A 289 3.14 22.70 -11.97
N LYS A 290 3.40 23.20 -10.77
CA LYS A 290 3.11 24.60 -10.34
C LYS A 290 4.36 25.44 -10.08
N GLY A 291 5.53 24.94 -10.49
CA GLY A 291 6.83 25.54 -10.16
C GLY A 291 7.65 24.69 -9.18
N GLY A 292 8.92 25.05 -9.03
CA GLY A 292 9.90 24.30 -8.23
C GLY A 292 11.07 23.77 -9.06
N SER A 293 11.98 23.04 -8.40
CA SER A 293 13.00 22.30 -9.15
C SER A 293 12.38 21.05 -9.79
N ARG A 294 12.87 20.71 -10.99
CA ARG A 294 12.50 19.51 -11.75
C ARG A 294 13.69 18.57 -11.92
N GLU A 295 14.85 18.96 -11.40
CA GLU A 295 16.11 18.24 -11.59
C GLU A 295 16.00 16.81 -11.04
N GLY A 296 16.29 15.83 -11.89
CA GLY A 296 16.17 14.38 -11.59
C GLY A 296 14.74 13.87 -11.45
N GLN A 297 13.71 14.68 -11.76
CA GLN A 297 12.32 14.23 -11.69
C GLN A 297 11.87 13.65 -13.03
N ILE A 298 11.03 12.61 -12.97
CA ILE A 298 10.31 12.14 -14.15
C ILE A 298 9.14 13.08 -14.42
N VAL A 299 9.12 13.68 -15.60
CA VAL A 299 8.18 14.72 -15.99
C VAL A 299 7.40 14.33 -17.25
N LEU A 300 6.14 14.74 -17.31
CA LEU A 300 5.39 14.84 -18.56
C LEU A 300 5.65 16.22 -19.14
N VAL A 301 6.23 16.26 -20.34
CA VAL A 301 6.50 17.50 -21.08
C VAL A 301 5.73 17.55 -22.38
N GLN A 302 5.42 18.76 -22.79
CA GLN A 302 4.88 19.10 -24.09
C GLN A 302 5.93 19.90 -24.87
N HIS A 303 6.16 19.55 -26.13
CA HIS A 303 7.06 20.28 -27.03
C HIS A 303 6.66 20.08 -28.50
N THR A 304 6.58 21.17 -29.25
CA THR A 304 6.12 21.21 -30.65
C THR A 304 6.95 20.37 -31.61
N SER A 305 8.27 20.30 -31.37
CA SER A 305 9.23 19.67 -32.29
C SER A 305 9.72 18.30 -31.83
N ILE A 306 9.28 17.80 -30.68
CA ILE A 306 9.64 16.44 -30.24
C ILE A 306 8.76 15.45 -31.00
N GLN A 307 9.40 14.66 -31.87
CA GLN A 307 8.84 13.44 -32.42
C GLN A 307 9.35 12.28 -31.58
N ASP A 308 8.60 11.93 -30.54
CA ASP A 308 8.90 10.74 -29.74
C ASP A 308 8.35 9.52 -30.51
N SER A 309 9.22 8.54 -30.77
CA SER A 309 8.87 7.32 -31.50
C SER A 309 7.72 6.55 -30.85
N ASP A 310 7.51 6.75 -29.55
CA ASP A 310 6.54 6.01 -28.75
C ASP A 310 5.22 6.77 -28.55
N PHE A 311 5.23 8.12 -28.61
CA PHE A 311 4.07 8.97 -28.26
C PHE A 311 3.49 9.81 -29.41
N GLY A 312 4.17 9.88 -30.56
CA GLY A 312 3.81 10.80 -31.64
C GLY A 312 4.30 12.24 -31.36
N SER A 313 3.77 13.22 -32.11
CA SER A 313 4.19 14.62 -31.98
C SER A 313 3.56 15.27 -30.75
N GLY A 314 4.38 15.89 -29.90
CA GLY A 314 3.90 16.91 -28.97
C GLY A 314 4.07 16.62 -27.49
N PHE A 315 4.10 15.37 -27.03
CA PHE A 315 4.24 15.01 -25.61
C PHE A 315 5.22 13.87 -25.38
N THR A 316 5.93 13.89 -24.26
CA THR A 316 6.78 12.77 -23.84
C THR A 316 6.97 12.72 -22.31
N VAL A 317 7.28 11.54 -21.79
CA VAL A 317 7.64 11.32 -20.39
C VAL A 317 9.12 10.97 -20.29
N LYS A 318 9.90 11.76 -19.54
CA LYS A 318 11.36 11.64 -19.44
C LYS A 318 11.86 12.08 -18.07
N GLU A 319 13.06 11.65 -17.69
CA GLU A 319 13.76 12.21 -16.53
C GLU A 319 14.38 13.57 -16.92
N TYR A 320 14.10 14.61 -16.15
CA TYR A 320 14.50 15.98 -16.47
C TYR A 320 15.83 16.36 -15.84
N HIS A 321 16.77 16.82 -16.65
CA HIS A 321 18.05 17.38 -16.21
C HIS A 321 18.30 18.74 -16.84
N SER A 322 18.77 19.70 -16.05
CA SER A 322 19.11 21.06 -16.48
C SER A 322 20.56 21.38 -16.20
N ILE A 323 21.27 21.86 -17.23
CA ILE A 323 22.64 22.32 -17.11
C ILE A 323 22.64 23.84 -17.29
N LYS A 324 23.21 24.56 -16.32
CA LYS A 324 23.48 26.00 -16.40
C LYS A 324 24.98 26.21 -16.48
N ASN A 325 25.48 26.77 -17.59
CA ASN A 325 26.88 27.15 -17.66
C ASN A 325 27.09 28.52 -16.98
N GLN A 326 27.92 28.54 -15.95
CA GLN A 326 28.48 29.78 -15.40
C GLN A 326 29.90 29.94 -15.93
N ASN A 327 30.05 30.76 -16.97
CA ASN A 327 31.36 31.31 -17.34
C ASN A 327 31.40 32.78 -16.93
N GLY A 328 32.46 33.17 -16.23
CA GLY A 328 32.66 34.52 -15.70
C GLY A 328 32.42 35.59 -16.75
N ASP A 329 31.57 36.56 -16.38
CA ASP A 329 31.14 37.76 -17.11
C ASP A 329 30.16 37.61 -18.30
N SER A 330 29.71 36.39 -18.64
CA SER A 330 28.60 36.22 -19.59
C SER A 330 27.75 34.99 -19.24
N TRP A 331 26.50 35.23 -18.83
CA TRP A 331 25.49 34.18 -18.68
C TRP A 331 25.26 33.56 -20.05
N SER A 332 25.64 32.30 -20.27
CA SER A 332 25.39 31.63 -21.56
C SER A 332 24.93 30.18 -21.40
N HIS A 333 23.87 29.87 -22.15
CA HIS A 333 23.26 28.58 -22.47
C HIS A 333 22.82 27.68 -21.32
N GLN A 334 21.50 27.73 -21.06
CA GLN A 334 20.80 26.66 -20.37
C GLN A 334 20.45 25.57 -21.41
N SER A 335 20.82 24.32 -21.13
CA SER A 335 20.33 23.16 -21.89
C SER A 335 19.51 22.27 -20.98
N ILE A 336 18.49 21.62 -21.56
CA ILE A 336 17.69 20.62 -20.87
C ILE A 336 17.95 19.29 -21.55
N THR A 337 18.29 18.28 -20.75
CA THR A 337 18.37 16.89 -21.19
C THR A 337 17.15 16.17 -20.65
N LEU A 338 16.34 15.63 -21.54
CA LEU A 338 15.23 14.74 -21.22
C LEU A 338 15.72 13.30 -21.41
N LYS A 339 16.14 12.71 -20.31
CA LYS A 339 16.84 11.44 -20.27
C LYS A 339 15.88 10.26 -20.39
N GLN A 340 16.32 9.26 -21.15
CA GLN A 340 15.62 8.00 -21.31
C GLN A 340 16.01 7.05 -20.16
N LEU A 341 15.02 6.35 -19.61
CA LEU A 341 15.25 5.31 -18.60
C LEU A 341 14.78 3.97 -19.17
N SER A 342 15.42 3.53 -20.26
CA SER A 342 15.12 2.27 -20.94
C SER A 342 16.18 1.19 -20.69
N THR A 343 15.78 -0.07 -20.75
CA THR A 343 16.65 -1.24 -20.89
C THR A 343 17.07 -1.49 -22.34
N GLU A 344 16.49 -0.80 -23.31
CA GLU A 344 16.84 -0.90 -24.73
C GLU A 344 17.82 0.23 -25.11
N ASP A 345 18.98 -0.12 -25.66
CA ASP A 345 20.04 0.84 -26.03
C ASP A 345 19.71 1.69 -27.28
N SER A 346 18.58 1.41 -27.94
CA SER A 346 18.09 2.15 -29.11
C SER A 346 17.57 3.54 -28.77
N TYR A 347 17.22 3.81 -27.51
CA TYR A 347 16.69 5.09 -27.07
C TYR A 347 17.82 6.08 -26.74
N GLN A 348 17.72 7.29 -27.31
CA GLN A 348 18.65 8.38 -27.06
C GLN A 348 18.00 9.50 -26.26
N ASP A 349 18.81 10.16 -25.43
CA ASP A 349 18.40 11.33 -24.67
C ASP A 349 18.05 12.48 -25.61
N ILE A 350 16.99 13.22 -25.27
CA ILE A 350 16.58 14.39 -26.04
C ILE A 350 17.24 15.61 -25.40
N ILE A 351 18.15 16.25 -26.14
CA ILE A 351 18.87 17.44 -25.67
C ILE A 351 18.27 18.66 -26.34
N LEU A 352 17.63 19.52 -25.55
CA LEU A 352 17.02 20.75 -26.00
C LEU A 352 17.95 21.93 -25.70
N LYS A 353 18.25 22.71 -26.73
CA LYS A 353 19.04 23.94 -26.62
C LYS A 353 18.12 25.14 -26.39
N GLU A 354 18.71 26.26 -26.00
CA GLU A 354 18.00 27.49 -25.60
C GLU A 354 16.88 27.94 -26.55
N SER A 355 17.10 27.84 -27.87
CA SER A 355 16.09 28.18 -28.89
C SER A 355 14.86 27.26 -28.87
N GLU A 356 15.01 26.02 -28.43
CA GLU A 356 13.93 25.02 -28.34
C GLU A 356 13.23 25.08 -26.98
N LEU A 357 13.88 25.65 -25.96
CA LEU A 357 13.30 25.73 -24.61
C LEU A 357 12.02 26.58 -24.53
N ILE A 358 11.84 27.51 -25.47
CA ILE A 358 10.68 28.40 -25.54
C ILE A 358 9.38 27.60 -25.72
N ASP A 359 9.46 26.46 -26.43
CA ASP A 359 8.32 25.61 -26.73
C ASP A 359 8.15 24.45 -25.72
N LEU A 360 9.05 24.32 -24.74
CA LEU A 360 8.99 23.26 -23.74
C LEU A 360 8.10 23.65 -22.56
N LYS A 361 6.97 22.97 -22.43
CA LYS A 361 6.08 23.10 -21.27
C LYS A 361 6.10 21.84 -20.43
N VAL A 362 6.43 21.98 -19.15
CA VAL A 362 6.28 20.88 -18.17
C VAL A 362 4.84 20.87 -17.68
N VAL A 363 4.15 19.76 -17.91
CA VAL A 363 2.71 19.62 -17.61
C VAL A 363 2.50 19.01 -16.23
N GLY A 364 3.27 17.97 -15.90
CA GLY A 364 3.15 17.30 -14.62
C GLY A 364 4.39 16.53 -14.21
N ILE A 365 4.47 16.24 -12.91
CA ILE A 365 5.51 15.42 -12.29
C ILE A 365 4.94 14.04 -12.02
N PHE A 366 5.60 13.01 -12.54
CA PHE A 366 5.22 11.62 -12.32
C PHE A 366 5.25 11.29 -10.82
N GLN A 367 4.20 10.62 -10.35
CA GLN A 367 4.09 10.18 -8.95
C GLN A 367 4.30 8.67 -8.85
N LYS A 368 3.59 7.88 -9.67
CA LYS A 368 3.66 6.42 -9.71
C LYS A 368 2.85 5.83 -10.87
N VAL A 369 3.04 4.54 -11.14
CA VAL A 369 2.11 3.72 -11.92
C VAL A 369 0.90 3.37 -11.04
N MET A 370 -0.31 3.44 -11.61
CA MET A 370 -1.59 3.20 -10.91
C MET A 370 -2.04 1.75 -10.91
#